data_AF-A0A2M8Q6F1-F1
#
_entry.id   AF-A0A2M8Q6F1-F1
#
_cell.length_a   1.000
_cell.length_b   1.000
_cell.length_c   1.000
_cell.angle_alpha   90.00
_cell.angle_beta   90.00
_cell.angle_gamma   90.00
#
_symmetry.space_group_name_H-M   'P 1'
#
loop_
_entity.id
_entity.type
_entity.pdbx_description
1 polymer ?
#
loop_
_entity_poly.entity_id
_entity_poly.type
_entity_poly.pdbx_seq_one_letter_code
_entity_poly.pdbx_strand_id
1 'polypeptide(L)'
;DPEINATRRRQMRNLLATLLVAQGTPMLLMGDEFARTQRGNNNAYCQDNEISWLDWSRADDFPELARFLARVVALRHRHPVLRRPRFLHGRERSPDGLRDVTWIAPDGKE
;
A
#
# COMPACT_ATOMS: atom_id res chain seq x y z
N ASP A 1 16.41 -18.26 -2.14
CA ASP A 1 16.46 -17.90 -3.56
C ASP A 1 16.41 -16.37 -3.72
N PRO A 2 17.45 -15.75 -4.32
CA PRO A 2 17.51 -14.30 -4.53
C PRO A 2 16.38 -13.73 -5.40
N GLU A 3 15.98 -14.41 -6.47
CA GLU A 3 14.96 -13.93 -7.42
C GLU A 3 13.56 -13.96 -6.79
N ILE A 4 13.27 -15.02 -6.03
CA ILE A 4 12.02 -15.13 -5.26
C ILE A 4 11.94 -14.01 -4.22
N ASN A 5 13.04 -13.76 -3.50
CA ASN A 5 13.09 -12.69 -2.49
C ASN A 5 12.93 -11.30 -3.11
N ALA A 6 13.55 -11.05 -4.27
CA ALA A 6 13.36 -9.81 -5.01
C ALA A 6 11.90 -9.63 -5.44
N THR A 7 11.26 -10.70 -5.93
CA THR A 7 9.84 -10.68 -6.30
C THR A 7 8.93 -10.42 -5.10
N ARG A 8 9.16 -11.08 -3.96
CA ARG A 8 8.40 -10.83 -2.71
C ARG A 8 8.50 -9.38 -2.26
N ARG A 9 9.70 -8.81 -2.25
CA ARG A 9 9.91 -7.38 -1.91
C ARG A 9 9.19 -6.43 -2.88
N ARG A 10 9.10 -6.78 -4.17
CA ARG A 10 8.32 -6.02 -5.15
C ARG A 10 6.82 -6.12 -4.86
N GLN A 11 6.32 -7.33 -4.59
CA GLN A 11 4.89 -7.53 -4.29
C GLN A 11 4.43 -6.82 -3.02
N MET A 12 5.25 -6.80 -1.96
CA MET A 12 4.97 -6.01 -0.75
C MET A 12 4.72 -4.53 -1.09
N ARG A 13 5.59 -3.92 -1.92
CA ARG A 13 5.42 -2.53 -2.36
C ARG A 13 4.19 -2.34 -3.25
N ASN A 14 3.91 -3.28 -4.14
CA ASN A 14 2.73 -3.22 -5.01
C ASN A 14 1.42 -3.21 -4.20
N LEU A 15 1.31 -4.08 -3.19
CA LEU A 15 0.13 -4.16 -2.32
C LEU A 15 -0.03 -2.90 -1.46
N LEU A 16 1.06 -2.45 -0.81
CA LEU A 16 1.04 -1.22 -0.01
C LEU A 16 0.72 0.01 -0.86
N ALA A 17 1.29 0.13 -2.06
CA ALA A 17 1.01 1.21 -2.98
C ALA A 17 -0.46 1.20 -3.38
N THR A 18 -0.98 0.06 -3.84
CA THR A 18 -2.39 -0.10 -4.24
C THR A 18 -3.33 0.34 -3.13
N LEU A 19 -3.11 -0.12 -1.90
CA LEU A 19 -3.91 0.25 -0.73
C LEU A 19 -3.89 1.77 -0.48
N LEU A 20 -2.71 2.40 -0.56
CA LEU A 20 -2.54 3.81 -0.22
C LEU A 20 -2.86 4.78 -1.35
N VAL A 21 -2.98 4.33 -2.60
CA VAL A 21 -3.44 5.16 -3.74
C VAL A 21 -4.92 4.93 -4.07
N ALA A 22 -5.54 3.89 -3.53
CA ALA A 22 -6.99 3.69 -3.66
C ALA A 22 -7.79 4.82 -2.97
N GLN A 23 -9.01 5.06 -3.46
CA GLN A 23 -9.98 5.91 -2.77
C GLN A 23 -10.44 5.25 -1.47
N GLY A 24 -10.93 6.05 -0.51
CA GLY A 24 -11.45 5.58 0.77
C GLY A 24 -10.47 5.80 1.94
N THR A 25 -10.62 4.99 2.99
CA THR A 25 -9.78 5.09 4.21
C THR A 25 -8.95 3.81 4.35
N PRO A 26 -7.62 3.87 4.13
CA PRO A 26 -6.76 2.70 4.24
C PRO A 26 -6.55 2.32 5.71
N MET A 27 -6.35 1.02 5.96
CA MET A 27 -5.95 0.49 7.26
C MET A 27 -4.69 -0.35 7.09
N LEU A 28 -3.68 -0.10 7.91
CA LEU A 28 -2.42 -0.87 7.92
C LEU A 28 -2.44 -1.89 9.05
N LEU A 29 -1.98 -3.10 8.77
CA LEU A 29 -1.80 -4.13 9.78
C LEU A 29 -0.46 -3.91 10.50
N MET A 30 -0.46 -4.10 11.82
CA MET A 30 0.73 -3.92 12.67
C MET A 30 1.93 -4.73 12.14
N GLY A 31 3.04 -4.03 11.89
CA GLY A 31 4.32 -4.60 11.51
C GLY A 31 4.49 -4.87 10.01
N ASP A 32 3.48 -4.64 9.17
CA ASP A 32 3.61 -4.74 7.72
C ASP A 32 4.67 -3.77 7.17
N GLU A 33 4.90 -2.65 7.85
CA GLU A 33 5.92 -1.65 7.53
C GLU A 33 7.37 -2.20 7.54
N PHE A 34 7.60 -3.29 8.28
CA PHE A 34 8.88 -3.99 8.39
C PHE A 34 8.76 -5.48 8.03
N ALA A 35 7.75 -5.84 7.22
CA ALA A 35 7.49 -7.20 6.76
C ALA A 35 7.32 -8.23 7.88
N ARG A 36 6.52 -7.94 8.92
CA ARG A 36 6.19 -8.88 9.99
C ARG A 36 5.75 -10.23 9.44
N THR A 37 6.11 -11.31 10.12
CA THR A 37 5.79 -12.68 9.71
C THR A 37 5.22 -13.50 10.86
N GLN A 38 4.16 -14.23 10.58
CA GLN A 38 3.60 -15.26 11.47
C GLN A 38 4.05 -16.67 11.05
N ARG A 39 5.16 -16.77 10.31
CA ARG A 39 5.72 -18.02 9.75
C ARG A 39 4.72 -18.85 8.93
N GLY A 40 3.79 -18.17 8.24
CA GLY A 40 2.75 -18.79 7.41
C GLY A 40 1.46 -19.12 8.15
N ASN A 41 1.36 -18.88 9.45
CA ASN A 41 0.11 -18.98 10.19
C ASN A 41 -0.79 -17.78 9.84
N ASN A 42 -1.98 -18.00 9.28
CA ASN A 42 -2.95 -16.95 8.97
C ASN A 42 -4.01 -16.75 10.06
N ASN A 43 -3.89 -17.47 11.18
CA ASN A 43 -4.84 -17.47 12.28
C ASN A 43 -4.12 -17.60 13.63
N ALA A 44 -3.21 -16.66 13.95
CA ALA A 44 -2.44 -16.66 15.19
C ALA A 44 -3.24 -16.20 16.43
N TYR A 45 -4.53 -16.51 16.51
CA TYR A 45 -5.45 -15.98 17.53
C TYR A 45 -5.13 -16.43 18.96
N CYS A 46 -4.56 -17.62 19.14
CA CYS A 46 -4.19 -18.21 20.43
C CYS A 46 -2.67 -18.21 20.67
N GLN A 47 -1.91 -17.50 19.86
CA GLN A 47 -0.45 -17.46 19.95
C GLN A 47 -0.06 -16.20 20.74
N ASP A 48 0.32 -16.36 21.99
CA ASP A 48 0.98 -15.30 22.78
C ASP A 48 2.48 -15.63 22.89
N ASN A 49 3.20 -15.43 21.78
CA ASN A 49 4.62 -15.73 21.61
C ASN A 49 5.18 -15.00 20.38
N GLU A 50 6.42 -15.31 19.99
CA GLU A 50 7.16 -14.66 18.90
C GLU A 50 6.46 -14.75 17.53
N ILE A 51 5.45 -15.61 17.35
CA ILE A 51 4.62 -15.65 16.13
C ILE A 51 3.73 -14.41 16.05
N SER A 52 3.21 -13.92 17.18
CA SER A 52 2.27 -12.80 17.24
C SER A 52 2.86 -11.51 17.78
N TRP A 53 3.98 -11.57 18.49
CA TRP A 53 4.70 -10.40 18.98
C TRP A 53 5.26 -9.56 17.82
N LEU A 54 5.52 -8.28 18.10
CA LEU A 54 6.17 -7.39 17.15
C LEU A 54 7.68 -7.47 17.34
N ASP A 55 8.36 -8.06 16.36
CA ASP A 55 9.82 -8.14 16.33
C ASP A 55 10.42 -6.84 15.77
N TRP A 56 10.91 -5.99 16.67
CA TRP A 56 11.51 -4.69 16.31
C TRP A 56 12.82 -4.80 15.55
N SER A 57 13.56 -5.91 15.66
CA SER A 57 14.82 -6.10 14.91
C SER A 57 14.59 -6.10 13.40
N ARG A 58 13.37 -6.43 12.95
CA ARG A 58 12.98 -6.37 11.54
C ARG A 58 13.00 -4.96 10.97
N ALA A 59 12.91 -3.92 11.79
CA ALA A 59 13.02 -2.55 11.32
C ALA A 59 14.41 -2.28 10.70
N ASP A 60 15.44 -2.90 11.26
CA ASP A 60 16.81 -2.83 10.77
C ASP A 60 17.03 -3.70 9.52
N ASP A 61 16.28 -4.80 9.40
CA ASP A 61 16.32 -5.69 8.23
C ASP A 61 15.57 -5.13 7.01
N PHE A 62 14.49 -4.34 7.24
CA PHE A 62 13.60 -3.82 6.19
C PHE A 62 13.47 -2.29 6.17
N PRO A 63 14.55 -1.50 6.34
CA PRO A 63 14.47 -0.04 6.47
C PRO A 63 13.98 0.62 5.17
N GLU A 64 14.26 0.00 4.02
CA GLU A 64 13.78 0.46 2.71
C GLU A 64 12.26 0.32 2.54
N LEU A 65 11.64 -0.69 3.16
CA LEU A 65 10.19 -0.89 3.08
C LEU A 65 9.46 0.17 3.90
N ALA A 66 9.96 0.44 5.11
CA ALA A 66 9.42 1.48 5.97
C ALA A 66 9.59 2.87 5.36
N ARG A 67 10.78 3.18 4.81
CA ARG A 67 11.02 4.44 4.09
C ARG A 67 10.12 4.56 2.85
N PHE A 68 9.89 3.47 2.12
CA PHE A 68 8.92 3.45 1.03
C PHE A 68 7.51 3.77 1.52
N LEU A 69 7.03 3.06 2.55
CA LEU A 69 5.70 3.23 3.10
C LEU A 69 5.47 4.66 3.61
N ALA A 70 6.41 5.20 4.37
CA ALA A 70 6.36 6.58 4.86
C ALA A 70 6.21 7.60 3.72
N ARG A 71 6.94 7.42 2.61
CA ARG A 71 6.81 8.29 1.42
C ARG A 71 5.43 8.18 0.77
N VAL A 72 4.87 6.98 0.65
CA VAL A 72 3.54 6.79 0.04
C VAL A 72 2.44 7.36 0.95
N VAL A 73 2.57 7.21 2.28
CA VAL A 73 1.67 7.85 3.25
C VAL A 73 1.75 9.37 3.12
N ALA A 74 2.96 9.94 3.08
CA ALA A 74 3.15 11.39 2.89
C ALA A 74 2.55 11.88 1.56
N LEU A 75 2.71 11.11 0.47
CA LEU A 75 2.08 11.37 -0.83
C LEU A 75 0.55 11.43 -0.69
N ARG A 76 -0.06 10.42 -0.06
CA ARG A 76 -1.52 10.38 0.19
C ARG A 76 -2.01 11.60 0.97
N HIS A 77 -1.27 12.03 1.99
CA HIS A 77 -1.64 13.22 2.76
C HIS A 77 -1.55 14.50 1.90
N ARG A 78 -0.48 14.64 1.11
CA ARG A 78 -0.24 15.80 0.25
C ARG A 78 -1.25 15.95 -0.89
N HIS A 79 -1.83 14.85 -1.38
CA HIS A 79 -2.73 14.86 -2.54
C HIS A 79 -4.18 14.57 -2.15
N PRO A 80 -5.05 15.59 -2.01
CA PRO A 80 -6.47 15.42 -1.66
C PRO A 80 -7.25 14.53 -2.63
N VAL A 81 -6.81 14.42 -3.88
CA VAL A 81 -7.43 13.53 -4.89
C VAL A 81 -7.47 12.08 -4.44
N LEU A 82 -6.57 11.63 -3.56
CA LEU A 82 -6.52 10.26 -3.04
C LEU A 82 -7.46 10.04 -1.84
N ARG A 83 -8.08 11.10 -1.31
CA ARG A 83 -8.89 11.09 -0.08
C ARG A 83 -10.23 11.79 -0.30
N ARG A 84 -10.85 11.61 -1.47
CA ARG A 84 -12.08 12.33 -1.82
C ARG A 84 -13.28 11.81 -1.02
N PRO A 85 -14.18 12.70 -0.55
CA PRO A 85 -15.42 12.29 0.11
C PRO A 85 -16.53 11.89 -0.87
N ARG A 86 -16.30 12.05 -2.18
CA ARG A 86 -17.28 11.78 -3.24
C ARG A 86 -16.64 10.93 -4.32
N PHE A 87 -17.45 10.05 -4.90
CA PHE A 87 -17.03 9.19 -5.99
C PHE A 87 -16.64 9.97 -7.26
N LEU A 88 -15.75 9.35 -8.02
CA LEU A 88 -15.39 9.74 -9.38
C LEU A 88 -16.41 9.15 -10.34
N HIS A 89 -16.85 9.89 -11.35
CA HIS A 89 -17.91 9.44 -12.28
C HIS A 89 -17.51 9.46 -13.75
N GLY A 90 -16.28 9.83 -14.08
CA GLY A 90 -15.80 9.94 -15.46
C GLY A 90 -16.46 11.10 -16.23
N ARG A 91 -16.94 12.12 -15.51
CA ARG A 91 -17.63 13.28 -16.10
C ARG A 91 -16.75 14.51 -16.00
N GLU A 92 -16.90 15.40 -16.98
CA GLU A 92 -16.27 16.73 -16.95
C GLU A 92 -16.75 17.49 -15.73
N ARG A 93 -15.82 17.84 -14.84
CA ARG A 93 -16.13 18.47 -13.55
C ARG A 93 -15.21 19.64 -13.22
N SER A 94 -14.11 19.78 -13.94
CA SER A 94 -13.19 20.90 -13.79
C SER A 94 -13.49 21.98 -14.83
N PRO A 95 -13.18 23.26 -14.53
CA PRO A 95 -13.40 24.38 -15.45
C PRO A 95 -12.63 24.28 -16.78
N ASP A 96 -11.60 23.45 -16.82
CA ASP A 96 -10.77 23.15 -17.99
C ASP A 96 -11.36 22.03 -18.88
N GLY A 97 -12.55 21.51 -18.56
CA GLY A 97 -13.22 20.45 -19.33
C GLY A 97 -12.66 19.04 -19.11
N LEU A 98 -11.77 18.82 -18.13
CA LEU A 98 -11.24 17.49 -17.86
C LEU A 98 -12.22 16.61 -17.06
N ARG A 99 -12.22 15.31 -17.38
CA ARG A 99 -12.95 14.29 -16.62
C ARG A 99 -12.27 14.01 -15.29
N ASP A 100 -13.07 13.72 -14.27
CA ASP A 100 -12.55 13.47 -12.92
C ASP A 100 -11.83 12.11 -12.76
N VAL A 101 -12.00 11.18 -13.71
CA VAL A 101 -11.24 9.94 -13.88
C VAL A 101 -11.35 9.44 -15.31
N THR A 102 -10.29 8.81 -15.81
CA THR A 102 -10.23 8.12 -17.10
C THR A 102 -9.43 6.83 -16.92
N TRP A 103 -9.86 5.75 -17.58
CA TRP A 103 -9.13 4.48 -17.62
C TRP A 103 -8.48 4.32 -18.98
N ILE A 104 -7.19 3.99 -19.01
CA ILE A 104 -6.42 3.94 -20.26
C ILE A 104 -5.85 2.53 -20.41
N ALA A 105 -6.03 1.93 -21.58
CA ALA A 105 -5.41 0.69 -21.99
C ALA A 105 -3.88 0.84 -22.16
N PRO A 106 -3.11 -0.27 -22.15
CA PRO A 106 -1.66 -0.20 -22.29
C PRO A 106 -1.16 0.44 -23.59
N ASP A 107 -1.99 0.45 -24.64
CA ASP A 107 -1.69 1.10 -25.93
C ASP A 107 -2.04 2.60 -25.95
N GLY A 108 -2.45 3.16 -24.80
CA GLY A 108 -2.75 4.58 -24.65
C GLY A 108 -4.16 4.98 -25.07
N LYS A 109 -4.98 4.04 -25.54
CA LYS A 109 -6.40 4.29 -25.83
C LYS A 109 -7.23 4.22 -24.56
N GLU A 110 -8.29 5.01 -24.50
CA GLU A 110 -9.33 4.87 -23.47
C GLU A 110 -10.40 3.87 -23.90
#